data_AF-A0A7K2LT51-F1
#
_entry.id   AF-A0A7K2LT51-F1
#
_cell.length_a   1.000
_cell.length_b   1.000
_cell.length_c   1.000
_cell.angle_alpha   90.00
_cell.angle_beta   90.00
_cell.angle_gamma   90.00
#
_symmetry.space_group_name_H-M   'P 1'
#
loop_
_entity.id
_entity.type
_entity.pdbx_description
1 polymer ?
#
loop_
_entity_poly.entity_id
_entity_poly.type
_entity_poly.pdbx_seq_one_letter_code
_entity_poly.pdbx_strand_id
1 'polypeptide(L)'
;ATHTAAIVWTDAADPDLGRLDRAADALAEAAGHTRPLSVLAGAATRWVWVHGRPDTGHLRTALDRLPDVRIAVGSTAPGLDGFRRSHLDALTTQQMLTRLTSPSRLASHHEIELVALLTSDPESADRFVTRTLGDLETAPPEVAETLRVFIAEQCNATRAAARLFTHRNTLLRRLARADRLLPRPLAEHPVEVGAALEILRWRGRP
;
A
#
# COMPACT_ATOMS: atom_id res chain seq x y z
N ALA A 1 -9.81 13.71 -20.69
CA ALA A 1 -8.68 12.82 -20.36
C ALA A 1 -8.62 12.62 -18.85
N THR A 2 -8.25 11.44 -18.38
CA THR A 2 -7.96 11.14 -16.96
C THR A 2 -6.45 11.16 -16.72
N HIS A 3 -6.05 11.67 -15.57
CA HIS A 3 -4.66 11.85 -15.19
C HIS A 3 -4.38 11.09 -13.90
N THR A 4 -3.21 10.46 -13.84
CA THR A 4 -2.65 9.90 -12.61
C THR A 4 -1.24 10.44 -12.45
N ALA A 5 -0.98 11.08 -11.32
CA ALA A 5 0.33 11.51 -10.88
C ALA A 5 0.98 10.41 -10.05
N ALA A 6 2.30 10.40 -10.02
CA ALA A 6 3.08 9.63 -9.08
C ALA A 6 4.31 10.43 -8.64
N ILE A 7 4.76 10.16 -7.42
CA ILE A 7 6.07 10.58 -6.94
C ILE A 7 6.99 9.37 -7.01
N VAL A 8 8.09 9.50 -7.75
CA VAL A 8 9.14 8.48 -7.83
C VAL A 8 10.34 9.03 -7.07
N TRP A 9 10.84 8.30 -6.08
CA TRP A 9 12.00 8.75 -5.31
C TRP A 9 12.89 7.60 -4.87
N THR A 10 14.05 7.93 -4.32
CA THR A 10 14.93 6.98 -3.65
C THR A 10 15.41 7.55 -2.32
N ASP A 11 15.61 6.68 -1.34
CA ASP A 11 16.22 7.02 -0.04
C ASP A 11 17.73 6.69 -0.03
N ALA A 12 18.30 6.27 -1.17
CA ALA A 12 19.72 5.92 -1.30
C ALA A 12 20.63 7.14 -1.14
N ALA A 13 21.79 6.95 -0.51
CA ALA A 13 22.77 8.02 -0.27
C ALA A 13 23.39 8.59 -1.56
N ASP A 14 23.43 7.79 -2.63
CA ASP A 14 23.88 8.21 -3.96
C ASP A 14 22.75 7.99 -5.00
N PRO A 15 21.90 9.01 -5.22
CA PRO A 15 20.75 8.87 -6.10
C PRO A 15 21.13 8.71 -7.58
N ASP A 16 20.70 7.60 -8.19
CA ASP A 16 20.83 7.35 -9.63
C ASP A 16 19.59 7.90 -10.37
N LEU A 17 19.75 9.07 -10.99
CA LEU A 17 18.69 9.70 -11.78
C LEU A 17 18.16 8.81 -12.91
N GLY A 18 19.02 7.99 -13.52
CA GLY A 18 18.64 7.07 -14.58
C GLY A 18 17.75 5.92 -14.10
N ARG A 19 17.80 5.57 -12.80
CA ARG A 19 16.82 4.64 -12.20
C ARG A 19 15.46 5.29 -12.02
N LEU A 20 15.42 6.57 -11.61
CA LEU A 20 14.16 7.30 -11.45
C LEU A 20 13.47 7.51 -12.80
N ASP A 21 14.24 7.80 -13.86
CA ASP A 21 13.69 7.95 -15.21
C ASP A 21 13.16 6.61 -15.75
N ARG A 22 13.88 5.49 -15.57
CA ARG A 22 13.37 4.15 -15.90
C ARG A 22 12.10 3.76 -15.14
N ALA A 23 11.96 4.20 -13.89
CA ALA A 23 10.74 3.99 -13.12
C ALA A 23 9.56 4.82 -13.62
N ALA A 24 9.83 6.05 -14.09
CA ALA A 24 8.82 6.89 -14.75
C ALA A 24 8.34 6.25 -16.06
N ASP A 25 9.25 5.68 -16.86
CA ASP A 25 8.90 4.94 -18.08
C ASP A 25 8.06 3.69 -17.76
N ALA A 26 8.46 2.91 -16.75
CA ALA A 26 7.68 1.75 -16.30
C ALA A 26 6.28 2.13 -15.82
N LEU A 27 6.11 3.30 -15.19
CA LEU A 27 4.80 3.82 -14.81
C LEU A 27 3.94 4.16 -16.04
N ALA A 28 4.53 4.75 -17.09
CA ALA A 28 3.83 5.02 -18.34
C ALA A 28 3.40 3.72 -19.03
N GLU A 29 4.31 2.74 -19.11
CA GLU A 29 4.01 1.40 -19.66
C GLU A 29 2.88 0.72 -18.89
N ALA A 30 2.89 0.80 -17.56
CA ALA A 30 1.82 0.27 -16.71
C ALA A 30 0.46 0.97 -16.94
N ALA A 31 0.47 2.21 -17.43
CA ALA A 31 -0.72 2.95 -17.86
C ALA A 31 -1.06 2.72 -19.35
N GLY A 32 -0.30 1.89 -20.06
CA GLY A 32 -0.49 1.56 -21.48
C GLY A 32 0.02 2.63 -22.44
N HIS A 33 0.92 3.50 -22.01
CA HIS A 33 1.44 4.63 -22.80
C HIS A 33 2.97 4.63 -22.81
N THR A 34 3.58 5.35 -23.75
CA THR A 34 5.03 5.29 -23.98
C THR A 34 5.81 6.46 -23.40
N ARG A 35 5.13 7.56 -23.04
CA ARG A 35 5.80 8.76 -22.50
C ARG A 35 4.98 9.40 -21.38
N PRO A 36 5.52 9.48 -20.16
CA PRO A 36 4.92 10.30 -19.12
C PRO A 36 5.29 11.77 -19.29
N LEU A 37 4.55 12.66 -18.64
CA LEU A 37 5.08 13.97 -18.28
C LEU A 37 5.92 13.80 -17.02
N SER A 38 7.21 14.15 -17.08
CA SER A 38 8.13 14.03 -15.95
C SER A 38 8.75 15.38 -15.61
N VAL A 39 8.80 15.69 -14.32
CA VAL A 39 9.40 16.91 -13.76
C VAL A 39 10.47 16.52 -12.74
N LEU A 40 11.67 17.05 -12.92
CA LEU A 40 12.75 16.96 -11.95
C LEU A 40 12.39 17.80 -10.71
N ALA A 41 11.94 17.14 -9.64
CA ALA A 41 11.56 17.79 -8.40
C ALA A 41 12.74 17.92 -7.41
N GLY A 42 13.80 17.12 -7.59
CA GLY A 42 15.02 17.18 -6.81
C GLY A 42 16.01 16.10 -7.21
N ALA A 43 17.18 16.07 -6.55
CA ALA A 43 18.25 15.11 -6.86
C ALA A 43 17.85 13.64 -6.67
N ALA A 44 16.89 13.36 -5.78
CA ALA A 44 16.42 12.00 -5.49
C ALA A 44 14.93 11.79 -5.82
N THR A 45 14.27 12.75 -6.50
CA THR A 45 12.82 12.75 -6.69
C THR A 45 12.40 13.21 -8.09
N ARG A 46 11.42 12.52 -8.67
CA ARG A 46 10.68 12.88 -9.88
C ARG A 46 9.19 12.98 -9.57
N TRP A 47 8.54 13.97 -10.16
CA TRP A 47 7.08 13.99 -10.28
C TRP A 47 6.70 13.55 -11.68
N VAL A 48 5.77 12.61 -11.76
CA VAL A 48 5.43 11.94 -13.01
C VAL A 48 3.92 11.97 -13.19
N TRP A 49 3.43 12.27 -14.39
CA TRP A 49 2.02 12.14 -14.75
C TRP A 49 1.86 11.23 -15.97
N VAL A 50 0.87 10.35 -15.88
CA VAL A 50 0.43 9.46 -16.95
C VAL A 50 -1.05 9.67 -17.22
N HIS A 51 -1.53 9.23 -18.38
CA HIS A 51 -2.96 9.21 -18.67
C HIS A 51 -3.54 7.85 -18.30
N GLY A 52 -4.75 7.84 -17.76
CA GLY A 52 -5.39 6.61 -17.28
C GLY A 52 -4.82 6.12 -15.95
N ARG A 53 -5.25 4.92 -15.56
CA ARG A 53 -4.88 4.28 -14.29
C ARG A 53 -3.77 3.26 -14.54
N PRO A 54 -2.60 3.38 -13.90
CA PRO A 54 -1.53 2.40 -14.04
C PRO A 54 -1.90 1.06 -13.38
N ASP A 55 -1.52 -0.04 -14.01
CA ASP A 55 -1.56 -1.37 -13.42
C ASP A 55 -0.45 -1.51 -12.36
N THR A 56 -0.84 -1.44 -11.09
CA THR A 56 0.09 -1.59 -9.96
C THR A 56 0.75 -2.97 -9.88
N GLY A 57 0.15 -4.02 -10.44
CA GLY A 57 0.75 -5.35 -10.53
C GLY A 57 1.92 -5.34 -11.48
N HIS A 58 1.72 -4.82 -12.69
CA HIS A 58 2.80 -4.64 -13.68
C HIS A 58 3.91 -3.73 -13.14
N LEU A 59 3.55 -2.61 -12.52
CA LEU A 59 4.52 -1.68 -11.95
C LEU A 59 5.37 -2.31 -10.83
N ARG A 60 4.77 -3.18 -10.01
CA ARG A 60 5.48 -3.90 -8.95
C ARG A 60 6.54 -4.83 -9.53
N THR A 61 6.21 -5.59 -10.58
CA THR A 61 7.18 -6.42 -11.31
C THR A 61 8.31 -5.59 -11.92
N ALA A 62 8.01 -4.40 -12.46
CA ALA A 62 9.03 -3.52 -13.02
C ALA A 62 10.02 -3.03 -11.95
N LEU A 63 9.52 -2.72 -10.75
CA LEU A 63 10.34 -2.29 -9.61
C LEU A 63 11.32 -3.36 -9.11
N ASP A 64 11.11 -4.65 -9.37
CA ASP A 64 12.08 -5.70 -9.01
C ASP A 64 13.44 -5.50 -9.70
N ARG A 65 13.47 -4.81 -10.84
CA ARG A 65 14.69 -4.45 -11.59
C ARG A 65 15.28 -3.09 -11.17
N LEU A 66 14.61 -2.37 -10.27
CA LEU A 66 14.96 -1.02 -9.83
C LEU A 66 15.04 -1.00 -8.30
N PRO A 67 16.11 -1.58 -7.70
CA PRO A 67 16.30 -1.54 -6.26
C PRO A 67 16.36 -0.08 -5.79
N ASP A 68 15.92 0.13 -4.56
CA ASP A 68 15.93 1.44 -3.87
C ASP A 68 15.01 2.53 -4.45
N VAL A 69 14.33 2.26 -5.57
CA VAL A 69 13.29 3.14 -6.10
C VAL A 69 11.96 2.84 -5.43
N ARG A 70 11.28 3.91 -5.02
CA ARG A 70 9.94 3.90 -4.45
C ARG A 70 9.00 4.74 -5.32
N ILE A 71 7.73 4.32 -5.39
CA ILE A 71 6.69 4.98 -6.16
C ILE A 71 5.43 5.14 -5.31
N ALA A 72 4.92 6.35 -5.25
CA ALA A 72 3.66 6.70 -4.62
C ALA A 72 2.72 7.20 -5.71
N VAL A 73 1.65 6.45 -5.96
CA VAL A 73 0.68 6.74 -7.03
C VAL A 73 -0.51 7.49 -6.44
N GLY A 74 -0.92 8.59 -7.08
CA GLY A 74 -2.09 9.36 -6.72
C GLY A 74 -3.41 8.72 -7.16
N SER A 75 -4.52 9.42 -6.94
CA SER A 75 -5.82 9.02 -7.51
C SER A 75 -5.86 9.23 -9.03
N THR A 76 -6.68 8.45 -9.75
CA THR A 76 -6.91 8.71 -11.18
C THR A 76 -8.15 9.57 -11.35
N ALA A 77 -8.01 10.78 -11.92
CA ALA A 77 -9.13 11.74 -12.01
C ALA A 77 -9.12 12.54 -13.33
N PRO A 78 -10.29 12.97 -13.85
CA PRO A 78 -10.39 13.71 -15.10
C PRO A 78 -10.01 15.19 -14.98
N GLY A 79 -9.55 15.76 -16.09
CA GLY A 79 -9.36 17.22 -16.25
C GLY A 79 -8.19 17.81 -15.43
N LEU A 80 -8.09 19.13 -15.43
CA LEU A 80 -7.02 19.87 -14.73
C LEU A 80 -7.09 19.71 -13.21
N ASP A 81 -8.29 19.68 -12.64
CA ASP A 81 -8.46 19.42 -11.22
C ASP A 81 -7.99 18.01 -10.86
N GLY A 82 -8.27 17.02 -11.71
CA GLY A 82 -7.76 15.67 -11.56
C GLY A 82 -6.23 15.61 -11.65
N PHE A 83 -5.63 16.35 -12.58
CA PHE A 83 -4.17 16.48 -12.71
C PHE A 83 -3.51 16.99 -11.43
N ARG A 84 -4.08 18.06 -10.83
CA ARG A 84 -3.58 18.65 -9.57
C ARG A 84 -3.87 17.75 -8.37
N ARG A 85 -5.09 17.26 -8.22
CA ARG A 85 -5.52 16.44 -7.08
C ARG A 85 -4.71 15.14 -7.01
N SER A 86 -4.52 14.48 -8.16
CA SER A 86 -3.72 13.27 -8.22
C SER A 86 -2.30 13.48 -7.67
N HIS A 87 -1.69 14.63 -7.96
CA HIS A 87 -0.36 14.95 -7.43
C HIS A 87 -0.36 15.14 -5.90
N LEU A 88 -1.36 15.83 -5.34
CA LEU A 88 -1.50 15.97 -3.89
C LEU A 88 -1.75 14.63 -3.19
N ASP A 89 -2.55 13.77 -3.82
CA ASP A 89 -2.82 12.41 -3.36
C ASP A 89 -1.53 11.56 -3.40
N ALA A 90 -0.70 11.73 -4.44
CA ALA A 90 0.60 11.06 -4.55
C ALA A 90 1.60 11.54 -3.50
N LEU A 91 1.65 12.85 -3.20
CA LEU A 91 2.46 13.41 -2.11
C LEU A 91 2.03 12.87 -0.75
N THR A 92 0.71 12.78 -0.52
CA THR A 92 0.16 12.17 0.70
C THR A 92 0.60 10.72 0.83
N THR A 93 0.51 9.95 -0.25
CA THR A 93 0.97 8.55 -0.29
C THR A 93 2.47 8.42 -0.01
N GLN A 94 3.33 9.27 -0.60
CA GLN A 94 4.76 9.30 -0.31
C GLN A 94 5.00 9.59 1.16
N GLN A 95 4.38 10.65 1.69
CA GLN A 95 4.54 11.06 3.07
C GLN A 95 4.14 9.94 4.04
N MET A 96 3.07 9.21 3.75
CA MET A 96 2.63 8.06 4.55
C MET A 96 3.66 6.92 4.53
N LEU A 97 4.23 6.59 3.37
CA LEU A 97 5.27 5.57 3.27
C LEU A 97 6.50 5.93 4.11
N THR A 98 6.90 7.19 4.11
CA THR A 98 8.01 7.68 4.96
C THR A 98 7.64 7.67 6.43
N ARG A 99 6.50 8.25 6.82
CA ARG A 99 6.06 8.37 8.22
C ARG A 99 5.88 7.02 8.91
N LEU A 100 5.34 6.03 8.20
CA LEU A 100 5.13 4.68 8.72
C LEU A 100 6.37 3.79 8.62
N THR A 101 7.51 4.32 8.15
CA THR A 101 8.72 3.54 7.85
C THR A 101 8.39 2.31 7.01
N SER A 102 7.53 2.49 6.02
CA SER A 102 6.93 1.36 5.30
C SER A 102 7.99 0.59 4.51
N PRO A 103 7.97 -0.76 4.53
CA PRO A 103 8.85 -1.56 3.68
C PRO A 103 8.38 -1.56 2.21
N SER A 104 7.15 -1.13 1.94
CA SER A 104 6.56 -1.12 0.60
C SER A 104 7.26 -0.10 -0.31
N ARG A 105 7.71 -0.55 -1.48
CA ARG A 105 8.26 0.31 -2.54
C ARG A 105 7.21 0.88 -3.49
N LEU A 106 5.97 0.40 -3.42
CA LEU A 106 4.87 0.86 -4.25
C LEU A 106 3.59 0.95 -3.41
N ALA A 107 2.95 2.11 -3.43
CA ALA A 107 1.62 2.30 -2.88
C ALA A 107 0.80 3.21 -3.79
N SER A 108 -0.50 2.94 -3.88
CA SER A 108 -1.46 3.86 -4.47
C SER A 108 -2.27 4.57 -3.39
N HIS A 109 -2.76 5.77 -3.71
CA HIS A 109 -3.55 6.57 -2.79
C HIS A 109 -4.78 5.80 -2.28
N HIS A 110 -5.43 5.05 -3.17
CA HIS A 110 -6.58 4.23 -2.80
C HIS A 110 -6.26 3.16 -1.74
N GLU A 111 -5.03 2.63 -1.70
CA GLU A 111 -4.63 1.63 -0.70
C GLU A 111 -4.19 2.24 0.64
N ILE A 112 -3.81 3.52 0.66
CA ILE A 112 -3.29 4.21 1.84
C ILE A 112 -4.27 5.21 2.44
N GLU A 113 -5.29 5.67 1.70
CA GLU A 113 -6.21 6.74 2.11
C GLU A 113 -6.86 6.45 3.47
N LEU A 114 -7.39 5.23 3.64
CA LEU A 114 -7.95 4.80 4.93
C LEU A 114 -6.90 4.86 6.06
N VAL A 115 -5.70 4.38 5.79
CA VAL A 115 -4.61 4.33 6.79
C VAL A 115 -4.16 5.73 7.15
N ALA A 116 -4.05 6.65 6.18
CA ALA A 116 -3.73 8.05 6.40
C ALA A 116 -4.75 8.73 7.33
N LEU A 117 -6.04 8.43 7.16
CA LEU A 117 -7.10 8.93 8.03
C LEU A 117 -7.00 8.35 9.44
N LEU A 118 -6.82 7.02 9.56
CA LEU A 118 -6.73 6.31 10.84
C LEU A 118 -5.48 6.66 11.64
N THR A 119 -4.41 7.13 10.99
CA THR A 119 -3.11 7.45 11.62
C THR A 119 -2.83 8.95 11.70
N SER A 120 -3.88 9.77 11.59
CA SER A 120 -3.79 11.23 11.80
C SER A 120 -3.26 11.60 13.20
N ASP A 121 -3.57 10.77 14.21
CA ASP A 121 -2.92 10.74 15.53
C ASP A 121 -2.17 9.40 15.68
N PRO A 122 -0.84 9.38 15.48
CA PRO A 122 -0.05 8.15 15.52
C PRO A 122 -0.11 7.42 16.87
N GLU A 123 -0.09 8.17 17.98
CA GLU A 123 -0.08 7.57 19.32
C GLU A 123 -1.42 6.90 19.63
N SER A 124 -2.53 7.56 19.27
CA SER A 124 -3.85 6.95 19.37
C SER A 124 -4.01 5.74 18.44
N ALA A 125 -3.44 5.80 17.23
CA ALA A 125 -3.45 4.67 16.30
C ALA A 125 -2.63 3.48 16.83
N ASP A 126 -1.47 3.72 17.47
CA ASP A 126 -0.67 2.68 18.12
C ASP A 126 -1.46 1.99 19.24
N ARG A 127 -2.02 2.77 20.17
CA ARG A 127 -2.86 2.23 21.24
C ARG A 127 -4.07 1.47 20.70
N PHE A 128 -4.68 1.95 19.62
CA PHE A 128 -5.79 1.27 18.95
C PHE A 128 -5.36 -0.09 18.39
N VAL A 129 -4.25 -0.15 17.66
CA VAL A 129 -3.73 -1.41 17.09
C VAL A 129 -3.42 -2.41 18.20
N THR A 130 -2.63 -2.03 19.21
CA THR A 130 -2.24 -2.93 20.30
C THR A 130 -3.44 -3.42 21.09
N ARG A 131 -4.40 -2.55 21.41
CA ARG A 131 -5.62 -2.94 22.13
C ARG A 131 -6.52 -3.87 21.30
N THR A 132 -6.52 -3.72 19.97
CA THR A 132 -7.44 -4.45 19.08
C THR A 132 -6.86 -5.79 18.63
N LEU A 133 -5.56 -5.85 18.35
CA LEU A 133 -4.91 -7.06 17.85
C LEU A 133 -4.31 -7.93 18.96
N GLY A 134 -3.89 -7.35 20.09
CA GLY A 134 -3.22 -8.10 21.16
C GLY A 134 -2.05 -8.92 20.63
N ASP A 135 -2.02 -10.21 20.96
CA ASP A 135 -0.96 -11.13 20.54
C ASP A 135 -0.91 -11.33 19.01
N LEU A 136 -1.99 -11.00 18.29
CA LEU A 136 -2.02 -11.07 16.83
C LEU A 136 -1.06 -10.05 16.18
N GLU A 137 -0.78 -8.93 16.84
CA GLU A 137 0.13 -7.88 16.32
C GLU A 137 1.52 -8.45 16.02
N THR A 138 2.03 -9.30 16.90
CA THR A 138 3.36 -9.93 16.80
C THR A 138 3.33 -11.34 16.22
N ALA A 139 2.18 -11.82 15.76
CA ALA A 139 2.03 -13.16 15.20
C ALA A 139 2.88 -13.34 13.92
N PRO A 140 3.11 -14.60 13.50
CA PRO A 140 3.69 -14.87 12.19
C PRO A 140 2.89 -14.15 11.08
N PRO A 141 3.57 -13.47 10.13
CA PRO A 141 2.90 -12.62 9.13
C PRO A 141 1.78 -13.33 8.36
N GLU A 142 1.92 -14.63 8.11
CA GLU A 142 0.91 -15.42 7.40
C GLU A 142 -0.41 -15.54 8.17
N VAL A 143 -0.41 -15.42 9.50
CA VAL A 143 -1.64 -15.48 10.33
C VAL A 143 -2.41 -14.17 10.21
N ALA A 144 -1.74 -13.03 10.42
CA ALA A 144 -2.33 -11.70 10.27
C ALA A 144 -2.80 -11.45 8.83
N GLU A 145 -1.97 -11.83 7.84
CA GLU A 145 -2.33 -11.71 6.42
C GLU A 145 -3.53 -12.59 6.05
N THR A 146 -3.63 -13.81 6.59
CA THR A 146 -4.79 -14.68 6.35
C THR A 146 -6.07 -14.03 6.88
N LEU A 147 -6.04 -13.45 8.08
CA LEU A 147 -7.20 -12.76 8.64
C LEU A 147 -7.57 -11.50 7.84
N ARG A 148 -6.57 -10.71 7.44
CA ARG A 148 -6.76 -9.50 6.63
C ARG A 148 -7.42 -9.82 5.28
N VAL A 149 -6.91 -10.83 4.57
CA VAL A 149 -7.50 -11.26 3.30
C VAL A 149 -8.90 -11.86 3.49
N PHE A 150 -9.12 -12.60 4.57
CA PHE A 150 -10.45 -13.11 4.90
C PHE A 150 -11.49 -11.98 5.09
N ILE A 151 -11.14 -10.93 5.83
CA ILE A 151 -12.00 -9.75 6.01
C ILE A 151 -12.21 -9.02 4.67
N ALA A 152 -11.14 -8.84 3.88
CA ALA A 152 -11.22 -8.20 2.55
C ALA A 152 -12.10 -8.98 1.55
N GLU A 153 -12.17 -10.31 1.69
CA GLU A 153 -13.08 -11.18 0.93
C GLU A 153 -14.46 -11.34 1.61
N GLN A 154 -14.87 -10.38 2.45
CA GLN A 154 -16.18 -10.35 3.11
C GLN A 154 -16.43 -11.60 3.97
N CYS A 155 -15.40 -12.05 4.68
CA CYS A 155 -15.44 -13.26 5.51
C CYS A 155 -15.76 -14.54 4.73
N ASN A 156 -15.40 -14.59 3.43
CA ASN A 156 -15.55 -15.78 2.59
C ASN A 156 -14.25 -16.60 2.55
N ALA A 157 -14.24 -17.72 3.27
CA ALA A 157 -13.07 -18.59 3.39
C ALA A 157 -12.61 -19.19 2.04
N THR A 158 -13.54 -19.49 1.12
CA THR A 158 -13.19 -20.08 -0.18
C THR A 158 -12.50 -19.04 -1.07
N ARG A 159 -13.05 -17.83 -1.15
CA ARG A 159 -12.44 -16.72 -1.90
C ARG A 159 -11.09 -16.32 -1.32
N ALA A 160 -10.99 -16.23 0.00
CA ALA A 160 -9.74 -15.94 0.67
C ALA A 160 -8.67 -17.02 0.41
N ALA A 161 -9.07 -18.30 0.41
CA ALA A 161 -8.16 -19.41 0.14
C ALA A 161 -7.64 -19.37 -1.30
N ALA A 162 -8.52 -19.09 -2.27
CA ALA A 162 -8.14 -18.92 -3.67
C ALA A 162 -7.18 -17.74 -3.86
N ARG A 163 -7.49 -16.58 -3.25
CA ARG A 163 -6.65 -15.37 -3.33
C ARG A 163 -5.26 -15.54 -2.72
N LEU A 164 -5.16 -16.33 -1.65
CA LEU A 164 -3.90 -16.65 -0.98
C LEU A 164 -3.17 -17.87 -1.58
N PHE A 165 -3.74 -18.50 -2.62
CA PHE A 165 -3.23 -19.75 -3.18
C PHE A 165 -2.96 -20.83 -2.12
N THR A 166 -3.84 -20.93 -1.11
CA THR A 166 -3.70 -21.88 0.00
C THR A 166 -4.89 -22.84 0.04
N HIS A 167 -4.67 -24.05 0.57
CA HIS A 167 -5.76 -24.98 0.82
C HIS A 167 -6.72 -24.45 1.89
N ARG A 168 -8.03 -24.66 1.72
CA ARG A 168 -9.09 -24.19 2.63
C ARG A 168 -8.85 -24.61 4.08
N ASN A 169 -8.44 -25.86 4.33
CA ASN A 169 -8.17 -26.34 5.69
C ASN A 169 -7.00 -25.60 6.36
N THR A 170 -5.98 -25.23 5.59
CA THR A 170 -4.85 -24.44 6.12
C THR A 170 -5.30 -23.03 6.46
N LEU A 171 -6.14 -22.42 5.62
CA LEU A 171 -6.75 -21.12 5.90
C LEU A 171 -7.58 -21.16 7.19
N LEU A 172 -8.48 -22.15 7.34
CA LEU A 172 -9.31 -22.26 8.55
C LEU A 172 -8.48 -22.44 9.82
N ARG A 173 -7.39 -23.22 9.77
CA ARG A 173 -6.46 -23.36 10.91
C ARG A 173 -5.79 -22.04 11.26
N ARG A 174 -5.39 -21.25 10.26
CA ARG A 174 -4.80 -19.91 10.48
C ARG A 174 -5.84 -18.93 11.03
N LEU A 175 -7.07 -18.95 10.55
CA LEU A 175 -8.16 -18.12 11.09
C LEU A 175 -8.47 -18.48 12.54
N ALA A 176 -8.60 -19.77 12.88
CA ALA A 176 -8.81 -20.21 14.26
C ALA A 176 -7.62 -19.91 15.17
N ARG A 177 -6.40 -19.81 14.63
CA ARG A 177 -5.25 -19.30 15.37
C ARG A 177 -5.35 -17.79 15.57
N ALA A 178 -5.70 -17.04 14.53
CA ALA A 178 -5.82 -15.58 14.61
C ALA A 178 -6.89 -15.17 15.62
N ASP A 179 -8.06 -15.80 15.60
CA ASP A 179 -9.17 -15.53 16.52
C ASP A 179 -8.80 -15.78 17.99
N ARG A 180 -7.97 -16.79 18.27
CA ARG A 180 -7.45 -17.07 19.63
C ARG A 180 -6.42 -16.04 20.11
N LEU A 181 -5.75 -15.34 19.19
CA LEU A 181 -4.74 -14.32 19.52
C LEU A 181 -5.38 -12.94 19.70
N LEU A 182 -6.60 -12.75 19.21
CA LEU A 182 -7.33 -11.50 19.42
C LEU A 182 -7.78 -11.40 20.89
N PRO A 183 -7.72 -10.20 21.51
CA PRO A 183 -8.24 -9.96 22.85
C PRO A 183 -9.74 -10.21 23.01
N ARG A 184 -10.49 -10.17 21.89
CA ARG A 184 -11.93 -10.42 21.81
C ARG A 184 -12.22 -11.25 20.55
N PRO A 185 -13.34 -11.99 20.47
CA PRO A 185 -13.69 -12.77 19.29
C PRO A 185 -13.91 -11.88 18.05
N LEU A 186 -13.37 -12.28 16.89
CA LEU A 186 -13.49 -11.54 15.63
C LEU A 186 -14.94 -11.19 15.28
N ALA A 187 -15.87 -12.09 15.58
CA ALA A 187 -17.29 -11.94 15.27
C ALA A 187 -17.94 -10.72 15.93
N GLU A 188 -17.37 -10.21 17.03
CA GLU A 188 -17.93 -9.08 17.77
C GLU A 188 -17.48 -7.70 17.24
N HIS A 189 -16.36 -7.63 16.52
CA HIS A 189 -15.72 -6.35 16.12
C HIS A 189 -14.83 -6.50 14.87
N PRO A 190 -15.36 -7.06 13.76
CA PRO A 190 -14.57 -7.34 12.56
C PRO A 190 -14.07 -6.06 11.87
N VAL A 191 -14.77 -4.93 12.04
CA VAL A 191 -14.40 -3.63 11.44
C VAL A 191 -13.14 -3.09 12.10
N GLU A 192 -13.08 -3.11 13.43
CA GLU A 192 -11.94 -2.65 14.20
C GLU A 192 -10.71 -3.50 13.93
N VAL A 193 -10.87 -4.84 13.89
CA VAL A 193 -9.78 -5.75 13.52
C VAL A 193 -9.30 -5.50 12.10
N GLY A 194 -10.21 -5.33 11.15
CA GLY A 194 -9.86 -4.98 9.77
C GLY A 194 -9.07 -3.68 9.66
N ALA A 195 -9.52 -2.63 10.36
CA ALA A 195 -8.84 -1.34 10.40
C ALA A 195 -7.43 -1.46 11.02
N ALA A 196 -7.30 -2.17 12.14
CA ALA A 196 -6.02 -2.37 12.80
C ALA A 196 -5.03 -3.17 11.94
N LEU A 197 -5.50 -4.20 11.22
CA LEU A 197 -4.68 -4.97 10.29
C LEU A 197 -4.21 -4.14 9.08
N GLU A 198 -5.05 -3.23 8.58
CA GLU A 198 -4.65 -2.32 7.50
C GLU A 198 -3.58 -1.34 7.97
N ILE A 199 -3.68 -0.80 9.19
CA ILE A 199 -2.61 0.01 9.79
C ILE A 199 -1.32 -0.82 9.92
N LEU A 200 -1.41 -2.02 10.50
CA LEU A 200 -0.25 -2.90 10.73
C LEU A 200 0.48 -3.26 9.42
N ARG A 201 -0.26 -3.47 8.31
CA ARG A 201 0.30 -3.79 6.99
C ARG A 201 1.27 -2.72 6.48
N TRP A 202 1.00 -1.44 6.76
CA TRP A 202 1.79 -0.33 6.24
C TRP A 202 2.94 0.09 7.14
N ARG A 203 2.92 -0.32 8.41
CA ARG A 203 3.99 -0.04 9.37
C ARG A 203 5.24 -0.89 9.08
N GLY A 204 6.40 -0.26 9.10
CA GLY A 204 7.66 -0.96 9.29
C GLY A 204 7.68 -1.60 10.68
N ARG A 205 8.14 -2.84 10.77
CA ARG A 205 8.56 -3.40 12.07
C ARG A 205 9.82 -2.64 12.50
N PRO A 206 9.92 -2.17 13.75
CA PRO A 206 11.11 -1.51 14.26
C PRO A 206 12.35 -2.41 14.19
#